data_AF-A0A137RE90-F1
#
_entry.id   AF-A0A137RE90-F1
#
_cell.length_a   1.000
_cell.length_b   1.000
_cell.length_c   1.000
_cell.angle_alpha   90.00
_cell.angle_beta   90.00
_cell.angle_gamma   90.00
#
_symmetry.space_group_name_H-M   'P 1'
#
loop_
_entity.id
_entity.type
_entity.pdbx_description
1 polymer ?
#
loop_
_entity_poly.entity_id
_entity_poly.type
_entity_poly.pdbx_seq_one_letter_code
_entity_poly.pdbx_strand_id
1 'polypeptide(L)'
;FRGAERAALSLTDALGALGGALALKEFAGAAQRAFDYADAIQDLSDRTGASTKLIQEFRYAAQLSGSSVEVADEALGKFAKTLGLAQSGSDQQVKLFRELGVTSSDFDTALRQTIAGISKLPTVQQRNAIALQLMGKSAATLTGLLGQGVDGFDDLAAAAHRLGIVLSDDVIRNAGGANDKLDTLKMILNAQFANAVTQNANS
;
A
#
# COMPACT_ATOMS: atom_id res chain seq x y z
N PHE A 1 19.66 26.83 -13.56
CA PHE A 1 19.89 27.40 -12.22
C PHE A 1 18.96 28.58 -11.87
N ARG A 2 18.69 29.55 -12.77
CA ARG A 2 17.84 30.74 -12.48
C ARG A 2 16.33 30.51 -12.22
N GLY A 3 15.80 29.32 -12.51
CA GLY A 3 14.38 28.99 -12.31
C GLY A 3 14.03 28.53 -10.88
N ALA A 4 14.97 27.85 -10.22
CA ALA A 4 14.79 27.33 -8.86
C ALA A 4 14.85 28.46 -7.81
N GLU A 5 15.70 29.47 -8.03
CA GLU A 5 15.80 30.66 -7.16
C GLU A 5 14.52 31.50 -7.18
N ARG A 6 13.85 31.61 -8.34
CA ARG A 6 12.59 32.36 -8.46
C ARG A 6 11.41 31.63 -7.82
N ALA A 7 11.38 30.30 -7.88
CA ALA A 7 10.37 29.49 -7.20
C ALA A 7 10.51 29.59 -5.67
N ALA A 8 11.74 29.54 -5.15
CA ALA A 8 12.03 29.70 -3.73
C ALA A 8 11.61 31.08 -3.19
N LEU A 9 11.93 32.16 -3.93
CA LEU A 9 11.54 33.53 -3.58
C LEU A 9 10.01 33.73 -3.55
N SER A 10 9.30 33.14 -4.52
CA SER A 10 7.83 33.23 -4.56
C SER A 10 7.14 32.47 -3.41
N LEU A 11 7.78 31.42 -2.89
CA LEU A 11 7.28 30.64 -1.76
C LEU A 11 7.49 31.39 -0.45
N THR A 12 8.65 32.04 -0.26
CA THR A 12 8.95 32.89 0.90
C THR A 12 8.07 34.15 0.96
N ASP A 13 7.79 34.76 -0.19
CA ASP A 13 6.92 35.94 -0.25
C ASP A 13 5.44 35.59 -0.01
N ALA A 14 4.98 34.42 -0.49
CA ALA A 14 3.64 33.90 -0.18
C ALA A 14 3.47 33.48 1.29
N LEU A 15 4.56 33.03 1.93
CA LEU A 15 4.62 32.67 3.35
C LEU A 15 4.64 33.88 4.29
N GLY A 16 5.16 35.03 3.83
CA GLY A 16 5.30 36.24 4.64
C GLY A 16 4.03 37.09 4.79
N ALA A 17 3.06 36.97 3.88
CA ALA A 17 1.87 37.84 3.84
C ALA A 17 0.63 37.29 4.57
N LEU A 18 0.66 36.02 4.99
CA LEU A 18 -0.41 35.37 5.74
C LEU A 18 0.21 34.86 7.03
N GLY A 19 -0.50 34.86 8.17
CA GLY A 19 -0.09 34.08 9.35
C GLY A 19 -0.10 32.55 9.12
N GLY A 20 0.38 32.10 7.96
CA GLY A 20 0.08 30.84 7.26
C GLY A 20 1.18 29.79 7.30
N ALA A 21 2.26 29.99 8.05
CA ALA A 21 3.27 28.96 8.26
C ALA A 21 2.69 27.68 8.91
N LEU A 22 1.66 27.81 9.76
CA LEU A 22 0.97 26.66 10.37
C LEU A 22 0.06 25.92 9.37
N ALA A 23 -0.74 26.65 8.58
CA ALA A 23 -1.60 26.06 7.56
C ALA A 23 -0.81 25.36 6.45
N LEU A 24 0.36 25.89 6.08
CA LEU A 24 1.26 25.29 5.09
C LEU A 24 2.00 24.08 5.64
N LYS A 25 2.34 24.04 6.94
CA LYS A 25 2.93 22.85 7.58
C LYS A 25 1.94 21.70 7.65
N GLU A 26 0.69 21.95 8.04
CA GLU A 26 -0.36 20.92 8.08
C GLU A 26 -0.68 20.39 6.69
N PHE A 27 -0.76 21.29 5.69
CA PHE A 27 -0.97 20.90 4.30
C PHE A 27 0.20 20.07 3.75
N ALA A 28 1.45 20.50 3.98
CA ALA A 28 2.62 19.74 3.56
C ALA A 28 2.70 18.35 4.23
N GLY A 29 2.33 18.27 5.52
CA GLY A 29 2.25 16.99 6.23
C GLY A 29 1.15 16.07 5.68
N ALA A 30 -0.01 16.62 5.31
CA ALA A 30 -1.07 15.84 4.66
C ALA A 30 -0.67 15.35 3.26
N ALA A 31 -0.02 16.20 2.46
CA ALA A 31 0.50 15.84 1.15
C ALA A 31 1.55 14.72 1.25
N GLN A 32 2.50 14.84 2.18
CA GLN A 32 3.51 13.80 2.41
C GLN A 32 2.87 12.46 2.77
N ARG A 33 1.90 12.43 3.70
CA ARG A 33 1.20 11.18 4.04
C ARG A 33 0.48 10.55 2.85
N ALA A 34 -0.10 11.36 1.97
CA ALA A 34 -0.74 10.86 0.75
C ALA A 34 0.28 10.27 -0.21
N PHE A 35 1.47 10.88 -0.31
CA PHE A 35 2.57 10.36 -1.11
C PHE A 35 3.16 9.07 -0.54
N ASP A 36 3.46 9.02 0.75
CA ASP A 36 3.94 7.81 1.43
C ASP A 36 2.95 6.65 1.28
N TYR A 37 1.64 6.93 1.34
CA TYR A 37 0.59 5.94 1.09
C TYR A 37 0.64 5.38 -0.33
N ALA A 38 0.78 6.24 -1.33
CA ALA A 38 0.86 5.84 -2.73
C ALA A 38 2.14 5.05 -3.03
N ASP A 39 3.27 5.51 -2.50
CA ASP A 39 4.58 4.86 -2.63
C ASP A 39 4.54 3.44 -2.05
N ALA A 40 3.98 3.28 -0.84
CA ALA A 40 3.80 1.97 -0.22
C ALA A 40 2.89 1.02 -1.03
N ILE A 41 1.94 1.54 -1.82
CA ILE A 41 1.13 0.71 -2.73
C ILE A 41 1.96 0.29 -3.94
N GLN A 42 2.69 1.24 -4.54
CA GLN A 42 3.53 0.98 -5.71
C GLN A 42 4.62 -0.04 -5.38
N ASP A 43 5.33 0.13 -4.26
CA ASP A 43 6.35 -0.79 -3.77
C ASP A 43 5.81 -2.20 -3.55
N LEU A 44 4.62 -2.31 -2.97
CA LEU A 44 4.00 -3.61 -2.75
C LEU A 44 3.58 -4.25 -4.07
N SER A 45 3.03 -3.46 -5.01
CA SER A 45 2.70 -3.90 -6.37
C SER A 45 3.94 -4.47 -7.06
N ASP A 46 5.04 -3.71 -7.07
CA ASP A 46 6.28 -4.09 -7.75
C ASP A 46 6.91 -5.35 -7.14
N ARG A 47 6.82 -5.52 -5.82
CA ARG A 47 7.39 -6.69 -5.12
C ARG A 47 6.52 -7.94 -5.22
N THR A 48 5.20 -7.80 -5.35
CA THR A 48 4.27 -8.94 -5.29
C THR A 48 3.70 -9.34 -6.64
N GLY A 49 3.70 -8.43 -7.60
CA GLY A 49 2.97 -8.57 -8.87
C GLY A 49 1.47 -8.32 -8.75
N ALA A 50 0.97 -7.90 -7.58
CA ALA A 50 -0.42 -7.51 -7.39
C ALA A 50 -0.71 -6.16 -8.05
N SER A 51 -1.90 -5.95 -8.57
CA SER A 51 -2.29 -4.61 -9.00
C SER A 51 -2.40 -3.64 -7.82
N THR A 52 -2.06 -2.38 -8.05
CA THR A 52 -2.27 -1.27 -7.10
C THR A 52 -3.72 -1.17 -6.64
N LYS A 53 -4.68 -1.50 -7.52
CA LYS A 53 -6.12 -1.55 -7.20
C LYS A 53 -6.43 -2.65 -6.21
N LEU A 54 -5.98 -3.88 -6.46
CA LEU A 54 -6.22 -5.01 -5.56
C LEU A 54 -5.60 -4.76 -4.18
N ILE A 55 -4.40 -4.18 -4.12
CA ILE A 55 -3.75 -3.83 -2.85
C ILE A 55 -4.66 -2.90 -2.03
N GLN A 56 -5.20 -1.86 -2.64
CA GLN A 56 -6.10 -0.91 -1.98
C GLN A 56 -7.42 -1.57 -1.55
N GLU A 57 -8.01 -2.39 -2.41
CA GLU A 57 -9.22 -3.16 -2.12
C GLU A 57 -9.01 -4.11 -0.93
N PHE A 58 -7.90 -4.84 -0.92
CA PHE A 58 -7.57 -5.80 0.12
C PHE A 58 -7.26 -5.12 1.47
N ARG A 59 -6.52 -4.01 1.46
CA ARG A 59 -6.32 -3.16 2.64
C ARG A 59 -7.63 -2.68 3.25
N TYR A 60 -8.53 -2.17 2.41
CA TYR A 60 -9.85 -1.70 2.85
C TYR A 60 -10.66 -2.85 3.44
N ALA A 61 -10.75 -3.98 2.74
CA ALA A 61 -11.51 -5.13 3.20
C ALA A 61 -10.96 -5.72 4.52
N ALA A 62 -9.64 -5.73 4.68
CA ALA A 62 -8.96 -6.15 5.91
C ALA A 62 -9.30 -5.24 7.08
N GLN A 63 -9.23 -3.90 6.90
CA GLN A 63 -9.60 -2.94 7.94
C GLN A 63 -11.06 -3.10 8.39
N LEU A 64 -11.98 -3.18 7.43
CA LEU A 64 -13.41 -3.33 7.72
C LEU A 64 -13.74 -4.67 8.39
N SER A 65 -12.87 -5.66 8.23
CA SER A 65 -12.98 -6.96 8.87
C SER A 65 -12.23 -7.07 10.20
N GLY A 66 -11.75 -5.94 10.76
CA GLY A 66 -11.12 -5.86 12.08
C GLY A 66 -9.60 -6.08 12.09
N SER A 67 -8.94 -6.03 10.94
CA SER A 67 -7.48 -6.12 10.79
C SER A 67 -6.84 -4.75 10.50
N SER A 68 -5.59 -4.72 10.04
CA SER A 68 -4.87 -3.49 9.69
C SER A 68 -4.27 -3.53 8.28
N VAL A 69 -3.83 -2.36 7.79
CA VAL A 69 -3.15 -2.24 6.50
C VAL A 69 -1.84 -3.01 6.50
N GLU A 70 -1.09 -2.96 7.59
CA GLU A 70 0.21 -3.63 7.73
C GLU A 70 0.04 -5.14 7.66
N VAL A 71 -0.99 -5.69 8.34
CA VAL A 71 -1.32 -7.10 8.25
C VAL A 71 -1.73 -7.47 6.81
N ALA A 72 -2.52 -6.62 6.15
CA ALA A 72 -2.94 -6.85 4.78
C ALA A 72 -1.73 -6.94 3.83
N ASP A 73 -0.79 -6.00 3.95
CA ASP A 73 0.43 -5.95 3.14
C ASP A 73 1.35 -7.14 3.38
N GLU A 74 1.52 -7.53 4.65
CA GLU A 74 2.26 -8.72 5.01
C GLU A 74 1.63 -9.98 4.42
N ALA A 75 0.30 -10.11 4.52
CA ALA A 75 -0.44 -11.24 3.99
C ALA A 75 -0.31 -11.34 2.46
N LEU A 76 -0.41 -10.22 1.74
CA LEU A 76 -0.19 -10.15 0.29
C LEU A 76 1.25 -10.51 -0.06
N GLY A 77 2.23 -10.01 0.69
CA GLY A 77 3.64 -10.36 0.50
C GLY A 77 3.93 -11.85 0.72
N LYS A 78 3.31 -12.48 1.71
CA LYS A 78 3.42 -13.92 1.94
C LYS A 78 2.70 -14.71 0.86
N PHE A 79 1.52 -14.27 0.44
CA PHE A 79 0.78 -14.86 -0.66
C PHE A 79 1.60 -14.85 -1.95
N ALA A 80 2.23 -13.73 -2.30
CA ALA A 80 3.12 -13.60 -3.46
C ALA A 80 4.22 -14.67 -3.46
N LYS A 81 4.89 -14.83 -2.31
CA LYS A 81 5.93 -15.84 -2.15
C LYS A 81 5.38 -17.25 -2.34
N THR A 82 4.22 -17.55 -1.75
CA THR A 82 3.62 -18.88 -1.84
C THR A 82 3.15 -19.20 -3.26
N LEU A 83 2.55 -18.22 -3.95
CA LEU A 83 2.16 -18.33 -5.35
C LEU A 83 3.39 -18.54 -6.25
N GLY A 84 4.47 -17.79 -6.03
CA GLY A 84 5.73 -17.97 -6.75
C GLY A 84 6.33 -19.37 -6.59
N LEU A 85 6.28 -19.94 -5.38
CA LEU A 85 6.73 -21.33 -5.13
C LEU A 85 5.87 -22.36 -5.89
N ALA A 86 4.56 -22.13 -6.00
CA ALA A 86 3.68 -22.99 -6.78
C ALA A 86 4.02 -22.89 -8.28
N GLN A 87 4.24 -21.67 -8.78
CA GLN A 87 4.63 -21.43 -10.17
C GLN A 87 5.99 -22.04 -10.53
N SER A 88 6.92 -22.09 -9.57
CA SER A 88 8.21 -22.78 -9.74
C SER A 88 8.11 -24.30 -9.61
N GLY A 89 6.91 -24.87 -9.47
CA GLY A 89 6.68 -26.31 -9.46
C GLY A 89 6.88 -26.99 -8.10
N SER A 90 6.79 -26.27 -6.98
CA SER A 90 6.85 -26.89 -5.65
C SER A 90 5.60 -27.74 -5.40
N ASP A 91 5.76 -29.07 -5.36
CA ASP A 91 4.66 -30.05 -5.26
C ASP A 91 3.67 -29.73 -4.14
N GLN A 92 4.17 -29.32 -2.97
CA GLN A 92 3.35 -28.98 -1.82
C GLN A 92 2.44 -27.77 -2.11
N GLN A 93 3.00 -26.68 -2.64
CA GLN A 93 2.23 -25.47 -2.93
C GLN A 93 1.30 -25.66 -4.14
N VAL A 94 1.74 -26.39 -5.17
CA VAL A 94 0.90 -26.74 -6.33
C VAL A 94 -0.32 -27.53 -5.88
N LYS A 95 -0.14 -28.54 -5.03
CA LYS A 95 -1.26 -29.33 -4.49
C LYS A 95 -2.20 -28.46 -3.66
N LEU A 96 -1.67 -27.59 -2.81
CA LEU A 96 -2.43 -26.68 -1.96
C LEU A 96 -3.35 -25.76 -2.78
N PHE A 97 -2.81 -25.10 -3.82
CA PHE A 97 -3.61 -24.23 -4.70
C PHE A 97 -4.64 -25.02 -5.50
N ARG A 98 -4.30 -26.22 -5.96
CA ARG A 98 -5.23 -27.11 -6.68
C ARG A 98 -6.42 -27.52 -5.82
N GLU A 99 -6.18 -27.86 -4.55
CA GLU A 99 -7.25 -28.21 -3.59
C GLU A 99 -8.23 -27.05 -3.36
N LEU A 100 -7.77 -25.81 -3.50
CA LEU A 100 -8.60 -24.61 -3.39
C LEU A 100 -9.27 -24.19 -4.71
N GLY A 101 -8.98 -24.87 -5.82
CA GLY A 101 -9.51 -24.52 -7.13
C GLY A 101 -8.86 -23.29 -7.76
N VAL A 102 -7.63 -22.95 -7.35
CA VAL A 102 -6.85 -21.85 -7.93
C VAL A 102 -6.19 -22.32 -9.22
N THR A 103 -6.50 -21.66 -10.32
CA THR A 103 -6.06 -22.03 -11.67
C THR A 103 -5.20 -20.96 -12.33
N SER A 104 -5.28 -19.72 -11.86
CA SER A 104 -4.54 -18.61 -12.44
C SER A 104 -3.15 -18.48 -11.85
N SER A 105 -2.18 -18.10 -12.68
CA SER A 105 -0.86 -17.61 -12.25
C SER A 105 -0.82 -16.09 -12.07
N ASP A 106 -1.84 -15.38 -12.55
CA ASP A 106 -2.01 -13.95 -12.27
C ASP A 106 -2.34 -13.73 -10.79
N PHE A 107 -1.63 -12.80 -10.15
CA PHE A 107 -1.72 -12.58 -8.71
C PHE A 107 -3.15 -12.26 -8.26
N ASP A 108 -3.80 -11.30 -8.92
CA ASP A 108 -5.10 -10.79 -8.53
C ASP A 108 -6.17 -11.89 -8.62
N THR A 109 -6.17 -12.60 -9.76
CA THR A 109 -7.10 -13.70 -9.99
C THR A 109 -6.83 -14.86 -9.03
N ALA A 110 -5.57 -15.21 -8.80
CA ALA A 110 -5.18 -16.28 -7.88
C ALA A 110 -5.61 -15.96 -6.44
N LEU A 111 -5.47 -14.71 -6.00
CA LEU A 111 -5.90 -14.27 -4.66
C LEU A 111 -7.42 -14.42 -4.50
N ARG A 112 -8.20 -13.93 -5.47
CA ARG A 112 -9.67 -14.03 -5.48
C ARG A 112 -10.12 -15.49 -5.43
N GLN A 113 -9.53 -16.34 -6.26
CA GLN A 113 -9.79 -17.79 -6.25
C GLN A 113 -9.39 -18.43 -4.92
N THR A 114 -8.30 -17.99 -4.31
CA THR A 114 -7.84 -18.49 -3.00
C THR A 114 -8.85 -18.14 -1.90
N ILE A 115 -9.33 -16.90 -1.85
CA ILE A 115 -10.35 -16.47 -0.89
C ILE A 115 -11.63 -17.30 -1.08
N ALA A 116 -12.06 -17.52 -2.33
CA ALA A 116 -13.22 -18.36 -2.66
C ALA A 116 -13.02 -19.83 -2.26
N GLY A 117 -11.81 -20.37 -2.43
CA GLY A 117 -11.47 -21.74 -2.06
C GLY A 117 -11.45 -21.92 -0.54
N ILE A 118 -10.86 -20.97 0.19
CA ILE A 118 -10.81 -20.99 1.66
C ILE A 118 -12.23 -20.96 2.24
N SER A 119 -13.12 -20.06 1.77
CA SER A 119 -14.47 -19.95 2.35
C SER A 119 -15.31 -21.23 2.21
N LYS A 120 -15.02 -22.07 1.22
CA LYS A 120 -15.68 -23.38 0.99
C LYS A 120 -15.23 -24.48 1.94
N LEU A 121 -14.14 -24.30 2.69
CA LEU A 121 -13.68 -25.31 3.65
C LEU A 121 -14.67 -25.40 4.83
N PRO A 122 -15.03 -26.62 5.28
CA PRO A 122 -16.17 -26.82 6.18
C PRO A 122 -15.96 -26.28 7.60
N THR A 123 -14.73 -26.21 8.09
CA THR A 123 -14.46 -25.73 9.47
C THR A 123 -13.59 -24.49 9.49
N VAL A 124 -13.81 -23.64 10.50
CA VAL A 124 -12.98 -22.45 10.75
C VAL A 124 -11.51 -22.84 10.94
N GLN A 125 -11.24 -23.97 11.58
CA GLN A 125 -9.90 -24.48 11.83
C GLN A 125 -9.18 -24.82 10.52
N GLN A 126 -9.86 -25.45 9.56
CA GLN A 126 -9.30 -25.73 8.24
C GLN A 126 -9.03 -24.44 7.46
N ARG A 127 -9.97 -23.49 7.48
CA ARG A 127 -9.78 -22.17 6.86
C ARG A 127 -8.55 -21.47 7.40
N ASN A 128 -8.43 -21.39 8.72
CA ASN A 128 -7.30 -20.73 9.37
C ASN A 128 -5.97 -21.44 9.09
N ALA A 129 -5.95 -22.78 9.09
CA ALA A 129 -4.74 -23.55 8.80
C ALA A 129 -4.24 -23.30 7.37
N ILE A 130 -5.14 -23.32 6.40
CA ILE A 130 -4.80 -23.08 4.99
C ILE A 130 -4.40 -21.61 4.77
N ALA A 131 -5.15 -20.67 5.35
CA ALA A 131 -4.82 -19.25 5.28
C ALA A 131 -3.43 -18.96 5.88
N LEU A 132 -3.09 -19.60 7.01
CA LEU A 132 -1.76 -19.48 7.61
C LEU A 132 -0.65 -20.01 6.69
N GLN A 133 -0.88 -21.10 5.98
CA GLN A 133 0.08 -21.65 5.02
C GLN A 133 0.29 -20.72 3.81
N LEU A 134 -0.76 -20.06 3.34
CA LEU A 134 -0.71 -19.22 2.14
C LEU A 134 -0.26 -17.79 2.43
N MET A 135 -0.75 -17.19 3.50
CA MET A 135 -0.61 -15.76 3.85
C MET A 135 0.22 -15.53 5.11
N GLY A 136 0.75 -16.59 5.74
CA GLY A 136 1.57 -16.48 6.94
C GLY A 136 0.78 -16.06 8.18
N LYS A 137 1.51 -15.68 9.25
CA LYS A 137 0.95 -15.39 10.58
C LYS A 137 -0.15 -14.31 10.57
N SER A 138 -0.04 -13.37 9.64
CA SER A 138 -0.97 -12.25 9.45
C SER A 138 -2.40 -12.73 9.12
N ALA A 139 -2.54 -13.93 8.55
CA ALA A 139 -3.82 -14.60 8.30
C ALA A 139 -4.70 -14.77 9.55
N ALA A 140 -4.10 -14.86 10.75
CA ALA A 140 -4.83 -15.05 12.00
C ALA A 140 -5.79 -13.90 12.31
N THR A 141 -5.50 -12.69 11.81
CA THR A 141 -6.36 -11.51 12.00
C THR A 141 -7.23 -11.20 10.77
N LEU A 142 -7.08 -11.97 9.69
CA LEU A 142 -7.88 -11.84 8.46
C LEU A 142 -9.05 -12.83 8.41
N THR A 143 -9.30 -13.56 9.50
CA THR A 143 -10.32 -14.64 9.55
C THR A 143 -11.72 -14.13 9.24
N GLY A 144 -12.06 -12.90 9.65
CA GLY A 144 -13.33 -12.26 9.31
C GLY A 144 -13.48 -12.01 7.80
N LEU A 145 -12.42 -11.52 7.14
CA LEU A 145 -12.41 -11.31 5.69
C LEU A 145 -12.49 -12.63 4.93
N LEU A 146 -11.63 -13.59 5.28
CA LEU A 146 -11.57 -14.90 4.63
C LEU A 146 -12.83 -15.73 4.86
N GLY A 147 -13.51 -15.53 5.99
CA GLY A 147 -14.79 -16.17 6.31
C GLY A 147 -15.95 -15.66 5.45
N GLN A 148 -15.93 -14.37 5.07
CA GLN A 148 -16.92 -13.79 4.16
C GLN A 148 -16.75 -14.28 2.72
N GLY A 149 -15.57 -14.82 2.38
CA GLY A 149 -15.28 -15.36 1.05
C GLY A 149 -15.18 -14.27 -0.01
N VAL A 150 -15.17 -14.71 -1.28
CA VAL A 150 -14.93 -13.81 -2.41
C VAL A 150 -16.05 -12.80 -2.59
N ASP A 151 -17.30 -13.17 -2.33
CA ASP A 151 -18.45 -12.26 -2.48
C ASP A 151 -18.36 -11.09 -1.50
N GLY A 152 -18.06 -11.35 -0.22
CA GLY A 152 -17.88 -10.27 0.76
C GLY A 152 -16.63 -9.42 0.50
N PHE A 153 -15.55 -10.02 -0.02
CA PHE A 153 -14.41 -9.26 -0.50
C PHE A 153 -14.79 -8.34 -1.66
N ASP A 154 -15.55 -8.82 -2.64
CA ASP A 154 -15.97 -8.07 -3.82
C ASP A 154 -16.94 -6.94 -3.48
N ASP A 155 -17.83 -7.16 -2.52
CA ASP A 155 -18.72 -6.12 -1.99
C ASP A 155 -17.93 -4.98 -1.33
N LEU A 156 -16.92 -5.32 -0.53
CA LEU A 156 -16.03 -4.35 0.11
C LEU A 156 -15.13 -3.64 -0.92
N ALA A 157 -14.60 -4.36 -1.90
CA ALA A 157 -13.84 -3.78 -3.00
C ALA A 157 -14.69 -2.77 -3.78
N ALA A 158 -15.91 -3.17 -4.18
CA ALA A 158 -16.84 -2.29 -4.87
C ALA A 158 -17.22 -1.06 -4.01
N ALA A 159 -17.37 -1.22 -2.70
CA ALA A 159 -17.58 -0.10 -1.79
C ALA A 159 -16.38 0.86 -1.77
N ALA A 160 -15.15 0.34 -1.72
CA ALA A 160 -13.93 1.15 -1.77
C ALA A 160 -13.86 2.01 -3.05
N HIS A 161 -14.24 1.45 -4.20
CA HIS A 161 -14.35 2.21 -5.45
C HIS A 161 -15.42 3.31 -5.37
N ARG A 162 -16.64 2.98 -4.92
CA ARG A 162 -17.74 3.96 -4.80
C ARG A 162 -17.42 5.11 -3.84
N LEU A 163 -16.64 4.83 -2.80
CA LEU A 163 -16.23 5.81 -1.80
C LEU A 163 -15.00 6.63 -2.21
N GLY A 164 -14.39 6.34 -3.37
CA GLY A 164 -13.18 7.02 -3.84
C GLY A 164 -11.94 6.69 -3.01
N ILE A 165 -11.94 5.54 -2.32
CA ILE A 165 -10.79 5.07 -1.53
C ILE A 165 -9.73 4.47 -2.44
N VAL A 166 -10.14 3.80 -3.53
CA VAL A 166 -9.22 3.26 -4.53
C VAL A 166 -8.79 4.38 -5.47
N LEU A 167 -7.54 4.80 -5.33
CA LEU A 167 -6.89 5.76 -6.21
C LEU A 167 -6.61 5.15 -7.59
N SER A 168 -6.62 6.00 -8.62
CA SER A 168 -6.23 5.58 -9.97
C SER A 168 -4.72 5.36 -10.07
N ASP A 169 -4.31 4.53 -11.02
CA ASP A 169 -2.89 4.21 -11.24
C ASP A 169 -2.08 5.45 -11.60
N ASP A 170 -2.70 6.42 -12.29
CA ASP A 170 -2.05 7.70 -12.61
C ASP A 170 -1.83 8.54 -11.36
N VAL A 171 -2.76 8.54 -10.40
CA VAL A 171 -2.57 9.24 -9.13
C VAL A 171 -1.44 8.60 -8.35
N ILE A 172 -1.40 7.26 -8.27
CA ILE A 172 -0.34 6.53 -7.55
C ILE A 172 1.03 6.76 -8.19
N ARG A 173 1.13 6.64 -9.51
CA ARG A 173 2.40 6.83 -10.24
C ARG A 173 2.94 8.26 -10.13
N ASN A 174 2.05 9.25 -10.20
CA ASN A 174 2.46 10.65 -10.08
C ASN A 174 2.77 11.04 -8.63
N ALA A 175 2.20 10.34 -7.65
CA ALA A 175 2.45 10.56 -6.24
C ALA A 175 3.89 10.20 -5.83
N GLY A 176 4.45 9.08 -6.30
CA GLY A 176 5.85 8.72 -6.03
C GLY A 176 6.83 9.80 -6.50
N GLY A 177 6.72 10.22 -7.76
CA GLY A 177 7.59 11.27 -8.33
C GLY A 177 7.39 12.67 -7.71
N ALA A 178 6.27 12.92 -7.03
CA ALA A 178 6.05 14.13 -6.25
C ALA A 178 6.65 14.02 -4.83
N ASN A 179 6.59 12.83 -4.21
CA ASN A 179 7.25 12.57 -2.92
C ASN A 179 8.76 12.79 -3.01
N ASP A 180 9.39 12.16 -4.00
CA ASP A 180 10.84 12.24 -4.21
C ASP A 180 11.33 13.67 -4.32
N LYS A 181 10.55 14.51 -5.03
CA LYS A 181 10.85 15.94 -5.20
C LYS A 181 10.67 16.69 -3.90
N LEU A 182 9.64 16.39 -3.12
CA LEU A 182 9.44 17.03 -1.81
C LEU A 182 10.53 16.64 -0.81
N ASP A 183 10.92 15.38 -0.77
CA ASP A 183 12.00 14.93 0.10
C ASP A 183 13.34 15.52 -0.31
N THR A 184 13.62 15.58 -1.61
CA THR A 184 14.78 16.31 -2.14
C THR A 184 14.76 17.78 -1.72
N LEU A 185 13.61 18.47 -1.81
CA LEU A 185 13.49 19.86 -1.37
C LEU A 185 13.73 20.01 0.14
N LYS A 186 13.20 19.12 0.99
CA LYS A 186 13.46 19.12 2.44
C LYS A 186 14.95 18.95 2.73
N MET A 187 15.63 18.04 2.03
CA MET A 187 17.07 17.85 2.18
C MET A 187 17.86 19.11 1.81
N ILE A 188 17.51 19.78 0.70
CA ILE A 188 18.12 21.05 0.30
C ILE A 188 17.91 22.14 1.36
N LEU A 189 16.68 22.30 1.85
CA LEU A 189 16.34 23.28 2.88
C LEU A 189 17.11 23.03 4.19
N ASN A 190 17.17 21.78 4.64
CA ASN A 190 17.92 21.40 5.84
C ASN A 190 19.42 21.67 5.68
N ALA A 191 20.00 21.36 4.51
CA ALA A 191 21.41 21.64 4.22
C ALA A 191 21.71 23.15 4.20
N GLN A 192 20.83 23.96 3.58
CA GLN A 192 20.97 25.42 3.59
C GLN A 192 20.84 26.01 5.00
N PHE A 193 19.90 25.51 5.80
CA PHE A 193 19.75 25.94 7.19
C PHE A 193 20.99 25.58 8.03
N ALA A 194 21.49 24.35 7.90
CA ALA A 194 22.70 23.91 8.59
C ALA A 194 23.92 24.77 8.22
N ASN A 195 24.08 25.11 6.93
CA ASN A 195 25.12 26.02 6.45
C ASN A 195 24.96 27.45 7.02
N ALA A 196 23.73 27.98 7.07
CA ALA A 196 23.48 29.31 7.62
C ALA A 196 23.75 29.39 9.13
N VAL A 197 23.42 28.32 9.88
CA VAL A 197 23.72 28.22 11.32
C VAL A 197 25.22 28.11 11.56
N THR A 198 25.94 27.30 10.78
CA THR A 198 27.41 27.16 10.93
C THR A 198 28.18 28.39 10.48
N GLN A 199 27.70 29.12 9.46
CA GLN A 199 28.32 30.38 9.06
C GLN A 199 28.13 31.47 10.11
N ASN A 200 26.95 31.58 10.74
CA ASN A 200 26.71 32.54 11.83
C ASN A 200 27.38 32.14 13.15
N ALA A 201 27.65 30.85 13.39
CA ALA A 201 28.32 30.40 14.61
C ALA A 201 29.84 30.65 14.60
N ASN A 202 30.44 30.90 13.43
CA ASN A 202 31.88 31.16 13.24
C ASN A 202 32.20 32.63 12.92
N SER A 203 31.20 33.53 13.01
CA SER A 203 31.30 34.99 12.89
C SER A 203 31.06 35.65 14.25
#